data_AF-A0A668ABK1-F1
#
_entry.id   AF-A0A668ABK1-F1
#
_cell.length_a   1.000
_cell.length_b   1.000
_cell.length_c   1.000
_cell.angle_alpha   90.00
_cell.angle_beta   90.00
_cell.angle_gamma   90.00
#
_symmetry.space_group_name_H-M   'P 1'
#
loop_
_entity.id
_entity.type
_entity.pdbx_description
1 polymer ?
#
loop_
_entity_poly.entity_id
_entity_poly.type
_entity_poly.pdbx_seq_one_letter_code
_entity_poly.pdbx_strand_id
1 'polypeptide(L)'
;MVQRSIRHFAMLKLIGAGATALGSVELFPLNGRSQSEIEPLSRDTVNNLREQLKISKDYFSMLVVGKDGDVKAWFPSPMWSLDNIYDLVDSMELRVQEEKLQRSLGIHCPEDRGGAGGEGGRYGYDEGGAEESYLYHHTDD
;
A
#
# COMPACT_ATOMS: atom_id res chain seq x y z
N MET A 1 -12.09 9.34 -1.75
CA MET A 1 -10.65 9.44 -2.04
C MET A 1 -10.34 8.34 -3.05
N VAL A 2 -10.05 8.69 -4.32
CA VAL A 2 -9.82 7.68 -5.36
C VAL A 2 -8.43 7.08 -5.14
N GLN A 3 -8.35 5.78 -4.85
CA GLN A 3 -7.07 5.09 -4.65
C GLN A 3 -6.38 4.93 -6.02
N ARG A 4 -5.45 5.85 -6.33
CA ARG A 4 -4.81 5.95 -7.66
C ARG A 4 -3.74 4.89 -7.93
N SER A 5 -3.23 4.20 -6.93
CA SER A 5 -2.19 3.16 -7.08
C SER A 5 -1.99 2.33 -5.80
N ILE A 6 -1.47 1.10 -5.94
CA ILE A 6 -1.17 0.20 -4.81
C ILE A 6 0.15 0.62 -4.18
N ARG A 7 0.16 0.91 -2.88
CA ARG A 7 1.36 1.29 -2.12
C ARG A 7 1.91 0.10 -1.35
N HIS A 8 3.20 -0.17 -1.48
CA HIS A 8 3.88 -1.16 -0.62
C HIS A 8 4.53 -0.48 0.55
N PHE A 9 4.06 -0.87 1.73
CA PHE A 9 4.68 -0.51 2.98
C PHE A 9 4.61 -1.71 3.93
N ALA A 10 5.50 -1.69 4.90
CA ALA A 10 5.44 -2.57 6.06
C ALA A 10 5.12 -1.70 7.27
N MET A 11 4.25 -2.18 8.15
CA MET A 11 3.96 -1.53 9.43
C MET A 11 4.71 -2.27 10.53
N LEU A 12 5.67 -1.61 11.16
CA LEU A 12 6.34 -2.14 12.36
C LEU A 12 5.69 -1.57 13.62
N LYS A 13 5.18 -2.45 14.47
CA LYS A 13 4.63 -2.08 15.77
C LYS A 13 5.58 -2.56 16.86
N LEU A 14 6.18 -1.63 17.61
CA LEU A 14 7.11 -1.93 18.69
C LEU A 14 6.53 -1.45 20.02
N ILE A 15 6.26 -2.37 20.95
CA ILE A 15 5.60 -2.08 22.24
C ILE A 15 6.49 -2.54 23.41
N GLY A 16 6.38 -1.90 24.57
CA GLY A 16 7.14 -2.25 25.77
C GLY A 16 8.64 -1.96 25.64
N ALA A 17 9.42 -2.30 26.68
CA ALA A 17 10.85 -2.01 26.73
C ALA A 17 11.64 -3.14 27.41
N GLY A 18 12.90 -3.33 27.00
CA GLY A 18 13.81 -4.30 27.63
C GLY A 18 13.23 -5.72 27.65
N ALA A 19 13.04 -6.29 28.85
CA ALA A 19 12.51 -7.63 29.07
C ALA A 19 10.99 -7.77 28.84
N THR A 20 10.27 -6.69 28.54
CA THR A 20 8.85 -6.74 28.12
C THR A 20 8.61 -6.24 26.70
N ALA A 21 9.68 -5.93 25.95
CA ALA A 21 9.59 -5.56 24.55
C ALA A 21 8.93 -6.67 23.71
N LEU A 22 7.99 -6.24 22.86
CA LEU A 22 7.25 -7.03 21.89
C LEU A 22 7.20 -6.25 20.59
N GLY A 23 7.10 -6.96 19.46
CA GLY A 23 6.83 -6.28 18.22
C GLY A 23 6.27 -7.21 17.14
N SER A 24 5.74 -6.58 16.10
CA SER A 24 5.24 -7.27 14.92
C SER A 24 5.55 -6.45 13.69
N VAL A 25 5.71 -7.13 12.56
CA VAL A 25 5.72 -6.53 11.24
C VAL A 25 4.48 -6.99 10.49
N GLU A 26 3.77 -6.05 9.89
CA GLU A 26 2.62 -6.32 9.03
C GLU A 26 2.98 -5.89 7.61
N LEU A 27 2.94 -6.84 6.68
CA LEU A 27 3.28 -6.63 5.27
C LEU A 27 2.02 -6.40 4.45
N PHE A 28 2.01 -5.31 3.67
CA PHE A 28 0.91 -4.99 2.76
C PHE A 28 1.32 -5.35 1.32
N PRO A 29 0.86 -6.50 0.80
CA PRO A 29 1.35 -7.04 -0.46
C PRO A 29 0.83 -6.30 -1.70
N LEU A 30 1.63 -6.41 -2.77
CA LEU A 30 1.37 -5.96 -4.15
C LEU A 30 0.07 -6.48 -4.77
N ASN A 31 -0.36 -7.67 -4.35
CA ASN A 31 -1.25 -8.51 -5.14
C ASN A 31 -2.74 -8.15 -4.99
N GLY A 32 -3.06 -6.97 -4.46
CA GLY A 32 -4.44 -6.55 -4.21
C GLY A 32 -5.22 -7.44 -3.23
N ARG A 33 -4.53 -8.35 -2.53
CA ARG A 33 -5.14 -9.17 -1.48
C ARG A 33 -5.28 -8.32 -0.23
N SER A 34 -6.48 -8.28 0.33
CA SER A 34 -6.78 -7.55 1.58
C SER A 34 -6.14 -8.18 2.82
N GLN A 35 -5.52 -9.35 2.70
CA GLN A 35 -4.94 -10.07 3.81
C GLN A 35 -3.47 -9.65 3.97
N SER A 36 -3.22 -8.81 4.95
CA SER A 36 -1.88 -8.54 5.44
C SER A 36 -1.34 -9.76 6.18
N GLU A 37 -0.03 -9.99 6.07
CA GLU A 37 0.66 -11.02 6.84
C GLU A 37 1.33 -10.36 8.04
N ILE A 38 1.02 -10.85 9.25
CA ILE A 38 1.58 -10.34 10.49
C ILE A 38 2.59 -11.35 11.04
N GLU A 39 3.85 -10.94 11.13
CA GLU A 39 4.94 -11.74 11.69
C GLU A 39 5.38 -11.15 13.04
N PRO A 40 5.50 -11.97 14.11
CA PRO A 40 6.02 -11.51 15.39
C PRO A 40 7.55 -11.30 15.31
N LEU A 41 8.03 -10.21 15.91
CA LEU A 41 9.46 -9.91 15.99
C LEU A 41 10.05 -10.41 17.32
N SER A 42 11.27 -10.94 17.25
CA SER A 42 12.00 -11.30 18.46
C SER A 42 12.32 -10.06 19.31
N ARG A 43 12.46 -10.25 20.63
CA ARG A 43 12.83 -9.18 21.57
C ARG A 43 14.10 -8.44 21.14
N ASP A 44 15.11 -9.19 20.71
CA ASP A 44 16.40 -8.62 20.30
C ASP A 44 16.24 -7.75 19.05
N THR A 45 15.45 -8.22 18.07
CA THR A 45 15.12 -7.43 16.86
C THR A 45 14.42 -6.13 17.22
N VAL A 46 13.43 -6.18 18.12
CA VAL A 46 12.70 -5.00 18.58
C VAL A 46 13.63 -3.98 19.25
N ASN A 47 14.56 -4.45 20.10
CA ASN A 47 15.53 -3.58 20.76
C ASN A 47 16.54 -2.97 19.77
N ASN A 48 17.06 -3.79 18.84
CA ASN A 48 18.00 -3.35 17.81
C ASN A 48 17.36 -2.32 16.87
N LEU A 49 16.12 -2.54 16.42
CA LEU A 49 15.40 -1.59 15.56
C LEU A 49 15.22 -0.23 16.24
N ARG A 50 14.87 -0.22 17.54
CA ARG A 50 14.77 1.04 18.29
C ARG A 50 16.10 1.77 18.37
N GLU A 51 17.20 1.04 18.58
CA GLU A 51 18.52 1.64 18.67
C GLU A 51 19.01 2.18 17.32
N GLN A 52 18.76 1.45 16.23
CA GLN A 52 19.12 1.87 14.88
C GLN A 52 18.34 3.11 14.45
N LEU A 53 17.02 3.10 14.66
CA LEU A 53 16.11 4.20 14.31
C LEU A 53 16.07 5.32 15.36
N LYS A 54 16.89 5.22 16.42
CA LYS A 54 16.99 6.19 17.53
C LYS A 54 15.65 6.50 18.20
N ILE A 55 14.78 5.49 18.30
CA ILE A 55 13.45 5.60 18.91
C ILE A 55 13.55 5.58 20.43
N SER A 56 13.11 6.68 21.06
CA SER A 56 12.99 6.75 22.53
C SER A 56 11.95 5.73 23.03
N LYS A 57 12.19 5.20 24.23
CA LYS A 57 11.28 4.29 24.94
C LYS A 57 10.27 5.04 25.82
N ASP A 58 10.50 6.34 26.04
CA ASP A 58 9.79 7.13 27.04
C ASP A 58 8.53 7.80 26.47
N TYR A 59 8.50 7.99 25.15
CA TYR A 59 7.43 8.68 24.44
C TYR A 59 6.94 7.89 23.25
N PHE A 60 5.70 8.17 22.86
CA PHE A 60 5.18 7.68 21.58
C PHE A 60 6.03 8.21 20.43
N SER A 61 6.26 7.38 19.42
CA SER A 61 6.92 7.79 18.18
C SER A 61 6.39 6.96 17.02
N MET A 62 6.03 7.64 15.93
CA MET A 62 5.71 7.05 14.65
C MET A 62 6.67 7.62 13.62
N LEU A 63 7.28 6.74 12.82
CA LEU A 63 8.28 7.12 11.83
C LEU A 63 7.85 6.65 10.45
N VAL A 64 8.17 7.42 9.43
CA VAL A 64 8.16 6.96 8.04
C VAL A 64 9.61 6.70 7.66
N VAL A 65 9.92 5.45 7.34
CA VAL A 65 11.25 5.03 6.91
C VAL A 65 11.20 4.70 5.43
N GLY A 66 12.11 5.28 4.65
CA GLY A 66 12.23 5.00 3.23
C GLY A 66 12.78 3.59 2.97
N LYS A 67 12.66 3.12 1.74
CA LYS A 67 13.23 1.82 1.32
C LYS A 67 14.77 1.81 1.36
N ASP A 68 15.39 2.99 1.41
CA ASP A 68 16.82 3.20 1.64
C ASP A 68 17.22 3.03 3.13
N GLY A 69 16.25 2.90 4.04
CA GLY A 69 16.47 2.79 5.48
C GLY A 69 16.50 4.13 6.20
N ASP A 70 16.40 5.25 5.48
CA ASP A 70 16.46 6.58 6.08
C ASP A 70 15.10 7.03 6.63
N VAL A 71 15.11 7.73 7.76
CA VAL A 71 13.91 8.34 8.32
C VAL A 71 13.50 9.55 7.46
N LYS A 72 12.30 9.49 6.89
CA LYS A 72 11.72 10.55 6.05
C LYS A 72 10.80 11.49 6.83
N ALA A 73 10.15 10.99 7.88
CA ALA A 73 9.33 11.80 8.77
C ALA A 73 9.26 11.20 10.17
N TRP A 74 9.08 12.06 11.18
CA TRP A 74 8.95 11.70 12.60
C TRP A 74 7.74 12.38 13.21
N PHE A 75 6.89 11.59 13.87
CA PHE A 75 5.66 12.06 14.52
C PHE A 75 5.67 11.70 16.00
N PRO A 76 5.67 12.69 16.91
CA PRO A 76 5.69 12.45 18.36
C PRO A 76 4.30 12.07 18.92
N SER A 77 3.25 12.09 18.09
CA SER A 77 1.89 11.72 18.45
C SER A 77 1.22 10.91 17.33
N PRO A 78 0.21 10.08 17.66
CA PRO A 78 -0.60 9.42 16.64
C PRO A 78 -1.27 10.45 15.73
N MET A 79 -1.44 10.10 14.45
CA MET A 79 -2.17 10.94 13.50
C MET A 79 -3.57 10.40 13.26
N TRP A 80 -4.52 11.32 13.07
CA TRP A 80 -5.92 11.01 12.78
C TRP A 80 -6.15 10.57 11.33
N SER A 81 -5.29 11.03 10.41
CA SER A 81 -5.31 10.66 9.00
C SER A 81 -3.90 10.33 8.52
N LEU A 82 -3.81 9.42 7.55
CA LEU A 82 -2.58 9.04 6.85
C LEU A 82 -2.42 9.76 5.51
N ASP A 83 -3.31 10.68 5.13
CA ASP A 83 -3.27 11.35 3.83
C ASP A 83 -1.91 12.00 3.55
N ASN A 84 -1.39 12.76 4.52
CA ASN A 84 -0.07 13.40 4.42
C ASN A 84 1.08 12.37 4.31
N ILE A 85 0.91 11.18 4.89
CA ILE A 85 1.90 10.10 4.75
C ILE A 85 1.85 9.52 3.34
N TYR A 86 0.65 9.32 2.79
CA TYR A 86 0.49 8.82 1.43
C TYR A 86 1.05 9.81 0.41
N ASP A 87 0.77 11.10 0.56
CA ASP A 87 1.35 12.15 -0.30
C ASP A 87 2.89 12.18 -0.20
N LEU A 88 3.43 12.05 1.01
CA LEU A 88 4.88 11.95 1.22
C LEU A 88 5.46 10.72 0.51
N VAL A 89 4.84 9.55 0.67
CA VAL A 89 5.26 8.30 0.01
C VAL A 89 5.19 8.42 -1.51
N ASP A 90 4.10 8.97 -2.05
CA ASP A 90 3.88 9.14 -3.47
C ASP A 90 4.83 10.18 -4.11
N SER A 91 5.42 11.07 -3.31
CA SER A 91 6.48 11.99 -3.74
C SER A 91 7.88 11.36 -3.86
N MET A 92 8.10 10.16 -3.32
CA MET A 92 9.43 9.53 -3.30
C MET A 92 9.84 9.00 -4.69
N GLU A 93 11.09 9.19 -5.09
CA GLU A 93 11.58 8.77 -6.42
C GLU A 93 11.41 7.27 -6.70
N LEU A 94 11.73 6.42 -5.71
CA LEU A 94 11.52 4.98 -5.81
C LEU A 94 10.04 4.62 -5.99
N ARG A 95 9.13 5.42 -5.41
CA ARG A 95 7.69 5.22 -5.56
C ARG A 95 7.23 5.58 -6.97
N VAL A 96 7.75 6.67 -7.54
CA VAL A 96 7.47 7.05 -8.93
C VAL A 96 7.92 5.99 -9.92
N GLN A 97 9.09 5.36 -9.70
CA GLN A 97 9.57 4.26 -10.54
C GLN A 97 8.69 3.02 -10.43
N GLU A 98 8.30 2.68 -9.21
CA GLU A 98 7.42 1.53 -8.95
C GLU A 98 6.05 1.71 -9.59
N GLU A 99 5.47 2.91 -9.51
CA GLU A 99 4.19 3.21 -10.13
C GLU A 99 4.26 3.08 -11.67
N LYS A 100 5.34 3.54 -12.29
CA LYS A 100 5.58 3.35 -13.74
C LYS A 100 5.64 1.86 -14.09
N LEU A 101 6.31 1.05 -13.28
CA LEU A 101 6.38 -0.39 -13.48
C LEU A 101 5.00 -1.05 -13.32
N GLN A 102 4.25 -0.73 -12.25
CA GLN A 102 2.90 -1.25 -12.04
C GLN A 102 1.99 -0.94 -13.24
N ARG A 103 2.01 0.32 -13.73
CA ARG A 103 1.26 0.72 -14.92
C ARG A 103 1.68 -0.05 -16.17
N SER A 104 2.98 -0.25 -16.38
CA SER A 104 3.50 -1.02 -17.52
C SER A 104 3.09 -2.50 -17.48
N LEU A 105 2.84 -3.04 -16.29
CA LEU A 105 2.38 -4.41 -16.06
C LEU A 105 0.84 -4.52 -15.98
N GLY A 106 0.11 -3.42 -16.18
CA GLY A 106 -1.36 -3.40 -16.08
C GLY A 106 -1.91 -3.54 -14.65
N ILE A 107 -1.06 -3.46 -13.62
CA ILE A 107 -1.46 -3.54 -12.22
C ILE A 107 -2.10 -2.20 -11.83
N HIS A 108 -3.39 -2.22 -11.53
CA HIS A 108 -4.14 -1.06 -11.06
C HIS A 108 -5.03 -1.45 -9.87
N CYS A 109 -5.34 -0.47 -9.03
CA CYS A 109 -6.35 -0.67 -7.99
C CYS A 109 -7.70 -0.95 -8.64
N PRO A 110 -8.48 -1.94 -8.16
CA PRO A 110 -9.87 -2.08 -8.56
C PRO A 110 -10.58 -0.76 -8.29
N GLU A 111 -11.34 -0.24 -9.26
CA GLU A 111 -12.21 0.89 -8.98
C GLU A 111 -13.18 0.52 -7.86
N ASP A 112 -13.32 1.41 -6.89
CA ASP A 112 -14.23 1.27 -5.76
C ASP A 112 -15.67 1.26 -6.30
N ARG A 113 -16.14 0.09 -6.75
CA ARG A 113 -17.55 -0.15 -7.02
C ARG A 113 -18.28 -0.20 -5.68
N GLY A 114 -18.58 0.97 -5.14
CA GLY A 114 -19.66 1.12 -4.17
C GLY A 114 -20.96 0.63 -4.83
N GLY A 115 -21.37 -0.59 -4.48
CA GLY A 115 -22.60 -1.19 -5.02
C GLY A 115 -22.79 -2.60 -4.51
N ALA A 116 -23.71 -2.76 -3.57
CA ALA A 116 -24.16 -4.02 -3.03
C ALA A 116 -24.63 -5.02 -4.11
N GLY A 117 -24.30 -6.30 -3.91
CA GLY A 117 -25.02 -7.46 -4.45
C GLY A 117 -24.76 -7.81 -5.92
N GLY A 118 -24.49 -9.11 -6.17
CA GLY A 118 -24.62 -9.69 -7.51
C GLY A 118 -23.52 -10.68 -7.86
N GLU A 119 -23.88 -11.96 -7.89
CA GLU A 119 -23.12 -13.08 -8.43
C GLU A 119 -22.64 -12.87 -9.87
N GLY A 120 -21.48 -13.45 -10.20
CA GLY A 120 -21.24 -14.06 -11.51
C GLY A 120 -20.52 -13.22 -12.57
N GLY A 121 -19.52 -13.82 -13.22
CA GLY A 121 -18.99 -13.36 -14.51
C GLY A 121 -17.45 -13.37 -14.60
N ARG A 122 -16.81 -14.53 -14.71
CA ARG A 122 -16.30 -15.12 -15.98
C ARG A 122 -15.18 -14.29 -16.64
N TYR A 123 -13.95 -14.70 -16.39
CA TYR A 123 -12.73 -14.27 -17.09
C TYR A 123 -12.84 -14.64 -18.57
N GLY A 124 -12.88 -13.63 -19.45
CA GLY A 124 -12.83 -13.80 -20.91
C GLY A 124 -11.48 -13.33 -21.43
N TYR A 125 -10.75 -14.25 -22.04
CA TYR A 125 -9.57 -13.99 -22.85
C TYR A 125 -9.99 -13.20 -24.10
N ASP A 126 -9.29 -12.10 -24.39
CA ASP A 126 -9.41 -11.36 -25.65
C ASP A 126 -8.44 -12.00 -26.66
N GLU A 127 -9.00 -12.73 -27.63
CA GLU A 127 -8.28 -13.25 -28.79
C GLU A 127 -8.87 -12.57 -30.03
N GLY A 128 -8.00 -11.91 -30.80
CA GLY A 128 -8.39 -10.95 -31.83
C GLY A 128 -9.04 -11.52 -33.08
N GLY A 129 -9.60 -10.63 -33.90
CA GLY A 129 -10.04 -10.96 -35.25
C GLY A 129 -10.99 -9.92 -35.89
N ALA A 130 -10.38 -9.05 -36.71
CA ALA A 130 -10.85 -8.60 -38.02
C ALA A 130 -12.14 -7.76 -38.23
N GLU A 131 -12.02 -6.92 -39.28
CA GLU A 131 -13.00 -6.47 -40.29
C GLU A 131 -14.13 -5.46 -39.99
N GLU A 132 -13.79 -4.18 -40.26
CA GLU A 132 -14.33 -3.31 -41.31
C GLU A 132 -15.86 -3.23 -41.59
N SER A 133 -16.43 -2.06 -41.26
CA SER A 133 -17.42 -1.24 -42.00
C SER A 133 -18.71 -1.86 -42.55
N TYR A 134 -19.88 -1.45 -42.03
CA TYR A 134 -21.06 -1.04 -42.84
C TYR A 134 -21.94 0.01 -42.11
N LEU A 135 -22.39 1.03 -42.86
CA LEU A 135 -23.34 2.09 -42.53
C LEU A 135 -24.80 1.53 -42.36
N TYR A 136 -25.88 2.18 -41.91
CA TYR A 136 -26.35 3.58 -41.86
C TYR A 136 -27.62 3.67 -40.96
N HIS A 137 -27.88 4.88 -40.43
CA HIS A 137 -29.16 5.53 -40.10
C HIS A 137 -30.32 4.78 -39.38
N HIS A 138 -30.67 5.27 -38.20
CA HIS A 138 -32.04 5.21 -37.67
C HIS A 138 -32.55 6.66 -37.51
N THR A 139 -33.55 7.03 -38.31
CA THR A 139 -34.40 8.21 -38.10
C THR A 139 -35.67 7.77 -37.40
N ASP A 140 -36.09 8.57 -36.43
CA ASP A 140 -37.37 8.49 -35.71
C ASP A 140 -38.59 8.40 -36.65
N ASP A 141 -39.46 7.40 -36.42
CA ASP A 141 -40.89 7.50 -36.06
C ASP A 141 -41.50 6.07 -35.93
#